data_AF-A0A939XSA4-F1
#
_entry.id   AF-A0A939XSA4-F1
#
_cell.length_a   1.000
_cell.length_b   1.000
_cell.length_c   1.000
_cell.angle_alpha   90.00
_cell.angle_beta   90.00
_cell.angle_gamma   90.00
#
_symmetry.space_group_name_H-M   'P 1'
#
loop_
_entity.id
_entity.type
_entity.pdbx_description
1 polymer ?
#
loop_
_entity_poly.entity_id
_entity_poly.type
_entity_poly.pdbx_seq_one_letter_code
_entity_poly.pdbx_strand_id
1 'polypeptide(L)' 'VKVRVEDPEPQPANKDIQVTVTSNPPAEIKKHALTWEMEVPAGGQKDIEHSVSFSAPAELHAIPGR' A
#
# COMPACT_ATOMS: atom_id res chain seq x y z
N VAL A 1 -23.74 -2.81 -3.78
CA VAL A 1 -23.37 -2.01 -2.58
C VAL A 1 -22.04 -1.33 -2.87
N LYS A 2 -21.93 -0.01 -2.62
CA LYS A 2 -20.64 0.70 -2.74
C LYS A 2 -19.86 0.50 -1.44
N VAL A 3 -18.64 0.01 -1.54
CA VAL A 3 -17.75 -0.24 -0.41
C VAL A 3 -16.47 0.55 -0.62
N ARG A 4 -16.00 1.21 0.44
CA ARG A 4 -14.71 1.89 0.48
C ARG A 4 -13.83 1.15 1.48
N VAL A 5 -12.66 0.72 1.03
CA VAL A 5 -11.61 0.14 1.88
C VAL A 5 -10.45 1.12 1.91
N GLU A 6 -9.88 1.34 3.09
CA GLU A 6 -8.75 2.24 3.31
C GLU A 6 -7.67 1.51 4.10
N ASP A 7 -6.42 1.65 3.67
CA ASP A 7 -5.24 1.12 4.36
C ASP A 7 -4.12 2.18 4.35
N PRO A 8 -3.32 2.37 5.42
CA PRO A 8 -2.24 3.36 5.41
C PRO A 8 -1.22 3.11 4.32
N GLU A 9 -0.76 4.16 3.66
CA GLU A 9 0.32 4.08 2.68
C GLU A 9 1.62 3.69 3.40
N PRO A 10 2.30 2.60 2.99
CA PRO A 10 3.57 2.19 3.60
C PRO A 10 4.59 3.34 3.61
N GLN A 11 5.10 3.67 4.80
CA GLN A 11 6.11 4.72 4.97
C GLN A 11 7.47 4.09 5.30
N PRO A 12 8.45 4.11 4.39
CA PRO A 12 9.78 3.62 4.70
C PRO A 12 10.43 4.52 5.76
N ALA A 13 10.98 3.90 6.81
CA ALA A 13 11.70 4.64 7.86
C ALA A 13 13.03 5.23 7.35
N ASN A 14 13.65 4.57 6.37
CA ASN A 14 14.85 5.02 5.67
C ASN A 14 14.49 5.36 4.22
N LYS A 15 14.81 6.58 3.76
CA LYS A 15 14.51 7.07 2.41
C LYS A 15 15.25 6.31 1.31
N ASP A 16 16.33 5.63 1.65
CA ASP A 16 17.09 4.82 0.70
C ASP A 16 16.42 3.48 0.40
N ILE A 17 15.43 3.06 1.20
CA ILE A 17 14.64 1.85 0.95
C ILE A 17 13.57 2.17 -0.10
N GLN A 18 13.66 1.49 -1.23
CA GLN A 18 12.62 1.55 -2.25
C GLN A 18 11.43 0.70 -1.81
N VAL A 19 10.26 1.31 -1.73
CA VAL A 19 8.99 0.64 -1.46
C VAL A 19 8.17 0.61 -2.74
N THR A 20 7.67 -0.56 -3.09
CA THR A 20 6.75 -0.73 -4.23
C THR A 20 5.46 -1.33 -3.72
N VAL A 21 4.36 -0.65 -3.99
CA VAL A 21 3.01 -1.14 -3.70
C VAL A 21 2.40 -1.61 -5.01
N THR A 22 1.86 -2.82 -5.01
CA THR A 22 1.09 -3.35 -6.14
C THR A 22 -0.26 -3.81 -5.61
N SER A 23 -1.34 -3.45 -6.30
CA SER A 23 -2.67 -3.84 -5.89
C SER A 23 -3.57 -4.12 -7.07
N ASN A 24 -4.43 -5.12 -6.92
CA ASN A 24 -5.49 -5.44 -7.87
C ASN A 24 -6.80 -5.66 -7.08
N PRO A 25 -7.82 -4.81 -7.26
CA PRO A 25 -7.85 -3.63 -8.13
C PRO A 25 -6.85 -2.53 -7.71
N PRO A 26 -6.49 -1.60 -8.64
CA PRO A 26 -5.55 -0.53 -8.32
C PRO A 26 -6.07 0.35 -7.19
N ALA A 27 -5.19 0.69 -6.26
CA ALA A 27 -5.47 1.62 -5.17
C ALA A 27 -5.25 3.06 -5.63
N GLU A 28 -6.08 3.98 -5.12
CA GLU A 28 -5.81 5.42 -5.21
C GLU A 28 -5.09 5.90 -3.95
N ILE A 29 -4.02 6.69 -4.10
CA ILE A 29 -3.31 7.29 -2.97
C ILE A 29 -3.97 8.64 -2.64
N LYS A 30 -4.56 8.77 -1.46
CA LYS A 30 -5.15 10.02 -0.96
C LYS A 30 -4.78 10.22 0.51
N LYS A 31 -4.18 11.36 0.85
CA LYS A 31 -3.83 11.74 2.24
C LYS A 31 -3.05 10.66 3.01
N HIS A 32 -2.03 10.06 2.40
CA HIS A 32 -1.23 8.97 2.99
C HIS A 32 -2.01 7.68 3.27
N ALA A 33 -3.12 7.45 2.57
CA ALA A 33 -3.86 6.20 2.58
C ALA A 33 -4.06 5.68 1.16
N LEU A 34 -3.97 4.36 1.02
CA LEU A 34 -4.44 3.58 -0.11
C LEU A 34 -5.95 3.44 0.02
N THR A 35 -6.68 3.83 -1.02
CA THR A 35 -8.15 3.76 -1.06
C THR A 35 -8.61 2.88 -2.22
N TRP A 36 -9.56 1.98 -1.96
CA TRP A 36 -10.28 1.21 -2.97
C TRP A 36 -11.76 1.54 -2.90
N GLU A 37 -12.31 2.10 -3.98
CA GLU A 37 -13.75 2.30 -4.15
C GLU A 37 -14.29 1.22 -5.10
N MET A 38 -15.16 0.35 -4.59
CA MET A 38 -15.63 -0.82 -5.33
C MET A 38 -17.14 -0.99 -5.21
N GLU A 39 -17.74 -1.48 -6.29
CA GLU A 39 -19.10 -2.02 -6.26
C GLU A 39 -19.07 -3.53 -6.03
N VAL A 40 -19.69 -3.97 -4.94
CA VAL A 40 -19.89 -5.38 -4.60
C VAL A 40 -21.35 -5.74 -4.87
N PRO A 41 -21.65 -6.78 -5.68
CA PRO A 41 -23.02 -7.23 -5.89
C PRO A 41 -23.63 -7.74 -4.59
N ALA A 42 -24.96 -7.64 -4.44
CA ALA A 42 -25.64 -8.11 -3.24
C ALA A 42 -25.45 -9.62 -3.06
N GLY A 43 -24.95 -10.05 -1.90
CA GLY A 43 -24.61 -11.45 -1.63
C GLY A 43 -23.33 -11.94 -2.33
N GLY A 44 -22.59 -11.06 -3.00
CA GLY A 44 -21.32 -11.40 -3.65
C GLY A 44 -20.09 -11.05 -2.82
N GLN A 45 -18.93 -11.43 -3.34
CA GLN A 45 -17.61 -11.18 -2.77
C GLN A 45 -16.73 -10.45 -3.79
N LYS A 46 -15.81 -9.63 -3.29
CA LYS A 46 -14.70 -9.08 -4.06
C LYS A 46 -13.44 -9.14 -3.21
N ASP A 47 -12.36 -9.57 -3.83
CA ASP A 47 -11.05 -9.66 -3.20
C ASP A 47 -10.17 -8.50 -3.66
N ILE A 48 -9.30 -8.05 -2.76
CA ILE A 48 -8.23 -7.10 -3.06
C ILE A 48 -6.94 -7.87 -2.84
N GLU A 49 -6.18 -8.08 -3.92
CA GLU A 49 -4.81 -8.55 -3.83
C GLU A 49 -3.92 -7.33 -3.62
N HIS A 50 -3.26 -7.26 -2.47
CA HIS A 50 -2.37 -6.17 -2.10
C HIS A 50 -1.02 -6.72 -1.68
N SER A 51 0.05 -6.20 -2.28
CA SER A 51 1.43 -6.59 -1.99
C SER A 51 2.29 -5.36 -1.80
N VAL A 52 3.16 -5.42 -0.77
CA VAL A 52 4.19 -4.43 -0.52
C VAL A 52 5.55 -5.11 -0.63
N SER A 53 6.36 -4.62 -1.56
CA SER A 53 7.72 -5.09 -1.81
C SER A 53 8.72 -4.03 -1.39
N PHE A 54 9.82 -4.45 -0.77
CA PHE A 54 10.88 -3.57 -0.29
C PHE A 54 12.20 -4.01 -0.89
N SER A 55 12.99 -3.04 -1.35
CA SER A 55 14.36 -3.28 -1.81
C SER A 55 15.28 -2.28 -1.13
N ALA A 56 16.37 -2.79 -0.56
CA ALA A 56 17.42 -1.98 0.02
C ALA A 56 18.61 -1.87 -0.95
N PRO A 57 19.33 -0.74 -0.95
CA PRO A 57 20.59 -0.62 -1.68
C PRO A 57 21.65 -1.55 -1.08
N ALA A 58 22.70 -1.83 -1.87
CA ALA A 58 23.79 -2.70 -1.46
C ALA A 58 24.52 -2.21 -0.18
N GLU A 59 24.52 -0.90 0.06
CA GLU A 59 25.03 -0.28 1.28
C GLU A 59 23.92 0.53 1.95
N LEU A 60 23.53 0.09 3.14
CA LEU A 60 22.63 0.82 4.02
C LEU A 60 23.47 1.57 5.06
N HIS A 61 23.45 2.90 5.01
CA HIS A 61 24.01 3.68 6.12
C HIS A 61 23.02 3.67 7.29
N ALA A 62 23.50 3.32 8.48
CA ALA A 62 22.70 3.40 9.69
C ALA A 62 22.27 4.85 9.93
N ILE A 63 20.99 5.07 10.24
CA ILE A 63 20.51 6.37 10.69
C ILE A 63 20.89 6.48 12.18
N PRO A 64 21.86 7.33 12.57
CA PRO A 64 22.28 7.41 13.97
C PRO A 64 21.16 8.01 14.82
N GLY A 65 20.83 7.37 15.95
CA GLY A 65 19.93 7.94 16.97
C GLY A 65 18.43 7.71 16.77
N ARG A 66 18.03 6.71 15.98
CA ARG A 66 16.65 6.20 15.93
C ARG A 66 16.59 4.74 16.34
#